data_AF-A0A538T3X3-F1
#
_entry.id   AF-A0A538T3X3-F1
#
_cell.length_a   1.000
_cell.length_b   1.000
_cell.length_c   1.000
_cell.angle_alpha   90.00
_cell.angle_beta   90.00
_cell.angle_gamma   90.00
#
_symmetry.space_group_name_H-M   'P 1'
#
loop_
_entity.id
_entity.type
_entity.pdbx_description
1 polymer ?
#
loop_
_entity_poly.entity_id
_entity_poly.type
_entity_poly.pdbx_seq_one_letter_code
_entity_poly.pdbx_strand_id
1 'polypeptide(L)'
;MRISGPLEVNVLDEKGVLRSSNIPNKYELIIVAAKEARRLNELSRQTGLNLGGKVTNVALEEALKGNVLYRYRTEAEELKPEMPESAEE
;
A
#
# COMPACT_ATOMS: atom_id res chain seq x y z
N MET A 1 -22.94 10.07 -32.26
CA MET A 1 -21.69 10.41 -31.55
C MET A 1 -22.00 10.36 -30.06
N ARG A 2 -21.65 9.28 -29.36
CA ARG A 2 -21.88 9.16 -27.90
C ARG A 2 -20.65 9.72 -27.20
N ILE A 3 -20.85 10.77 -26.42
CA ILE A 3 -19.81 11.37 -25.59
C ILE A 3 -19.64 10.43 -24.39
N SER A 4 -18.60 9.61 -24.41
CA SER A 4 -18.17 8.86 -23.23
C SER A 4 -17.59 9.86 -22.23
N GLY A 5 -18.32 10.15 -21.16
CA GLY A 5 -17.76 10.84 -20.00
C GLY A 5 -16.63 10.00 -19.37
N PRO A 6 -15.67 10.62 -18.68
CA PRO A 6 -14.59 9.89 -18.04
C PRO A 6 -15.17 8.97 -16.95
N LEU A 7 -14.75 7.71 -17.00
CA LEU A 7 -15.02 6.70 -15.98
C LEU A 7 -14.28 7.07 -14.69
N GLU A 8 -14.86 7.95 -13.87
CA GLU A 8 -14.44 8.10 -12.47
C GLU A 8 -14.98 6.92 -11.66
N VAL A 9 -14.26 5.80 -11.71
CA VAL A 9 -14.55 4.64 -10.88
C VAL A 9 -13.57 4.62 -9.71
N ASN A 10 -13.59 5.69 -8.91
CA ASN A 10 -13.03 5.65 -7.56
C ASN A 10 -14.00 4.87 -6.68
N VAL A 11 -13.95 3.54 -6.77
CA VAL A 11 -14.67 2.65 -5.84
C VAL A 11 -13.93 2.72 -4.51
N LEU A 12 -14.27 3.73 -3.71
CA LEU A 12 -14.01 3.73 -2.29
C LEU A 12 -14.89 2.64 -1.67
N ASP A 13 -14.31 1.67 -0.96
CA ASP A 13 -15.13 0.83 -0.10
C ASP A 13 -15.70 1.66 1.06
N GLU A 14 -16.68 1.12 1.80
CA GLU A 14 -17.28 1.79 2.97
C GLU A 14 -16.26 2.15 4.08
N LYS A 15 -15.00 1.70 3.95
CA LYS A 15 -13.89 1.88 4.89
C LYS A 15 -12.77 2.79 4.36
N GLY A 16 -12.94 3.41 3.19
CA GLY A 16 -11.94 4.28 2.56
C GLY A 16 -10.70 3.55 2.02
N VAL A 17 -10.81 2.26 1.74
CA VAL A 17 -9.73 1.45 1.14
C VAL A 17 -9.76 1.58 -0.37
N LEU A 18 -8.58 1.78 -0.95
CA LEU A 18 -8.30 1.98 -2.36
C LEU A 18 -7.38 0.87 -2.87
N ARG A 19 -7.51 0.53 -4.15
CA ARG A 19 -6.53 -0.28 -4.87
C ARG A 19 -5.38 0.58 -5.36
N SER A 20 -4.17 0.02 -5.37
CA SER A 20 -2.96 0.72 -5.83
C SER A 20 -3.02 1.18 -7.30
N SER A 21 -3.96 0.65 -8.10
CA SER A 21 -4.26 1.13 -9.46
C SER A 21 -4.77 2.58 -9.49
N ASN A 22 -5.30 3.07 -8.36
CA ASN A 22 -5.89 4.41 -8.23
C ASN A 22 -4.91 5.44 -7.64
N ILE A 23 -3.63 5.06 -7.47
CA ILE A 23 -2.62 5.96 -6.92
C ILE A 23 -2.34 7.10 -7.91
N PRO A 24 -2.46 8.36 -7.49
CA PRO A 24 -2.43 9.51 -8.41
C PRO A 24 -1.03 9.85 -8.93
N ASN A 25 0.03 9.45 -8.23
CA ASN A 25 1.40 9.82 -8.61
C ASN A 25 2.45 8.78 -8.20
N LYS A 26 3.63 8.88 -8.83
CA LYS A 26 4.75 7.95 -8.60
C LYS A 26 5.29 7.98 -7.16
N TYR A 27 5.19 9.09 -6.44
CA TYR A 27 5.72 9.19 -5.08
C TYR A 27 4.86 8.39 -4.10
N GLU A 28 3.54 8.54 -4.18
CA GLU A 28 2.59 7.76 -3.40
C GLU A 28 2.68 6.27 -3.73
N LEU A 29 2.93 5.92 -5.00
CA LEU A 29 3.14 4.53 -5.40
C LEU A 29 4.33 3.92 -4.65
N ILE A 30 5.44 4.65 -4.57
CA ILE A 30 6.62 4.20 -3.83
C ILE A 30 6.33 4.09 -2.32
N ILE A 31 5.55 5.00 -1.74
CA ILE A 31 5.16 4.91 -0.33
C ILE A 31 4.34 3.63 -0.06
N VAL A 32 3.34 3.36 -0.90
CA VAL A 32 2.49 2.16 -0.79
C VAL A 32 3.32 0.89 -0.99
N ALA A 33 4.15 0.84 -2.03
CA ALA A 33 5.02 -0.31 -2.32
C ALA A 33 6.05 -0.55 -1.19
N ALA A 34 6.61 0.50 -0.59
CA ALA A 34 7.55 0.37 0.53
C ALA A 34 6.88 -0.19 1.79
N LYS A 35 5.66 0.26 2.10
CA LYS A 35 4.86 -0.29 3.22
C LYS A 35 4.51 -1.75 2.98
N GLU A 36 4.12 -2.09 1.75
CA GLU A 36 3.82 -3.47 1.37
C GLU A 36 5.07 -4.37 1.45
N ALA A 37 6.24 -3.87 1.04
CA ALA A 37 7.49 -4.60 1.18
C ALA A 37 7.82 -4.92 2.65
N ARG A 38 7.56 -3.98 3.58
CA ARG A 38 7.72 -4.24 5.03
C ARG A 38 6.78 -5.34 5.50
N ARG A 39 5.49 -5.26 5.13
CA ARG A 39 4.48 -6.27 5.46
C ARG A 39 4.87 -7.66 4.93
N LEU A 40 5.31 -7.73 3.68
CA LEU A 40 5.75 -8.98 3.05
C LEU A 40 7.01 -9.56 3.71
N ASN A 41 7.95 -8.71 4.11
CA ASN A 41 9.17 -9.14 4.80
C ASN A 41 8.85 -9.70 6.20
N GLU A 42 7.96 -9.05 6.95
CA GLU A 42 7.47 -9.56 8.24
C GLU A 42 6.75 -10.90 8.07
N LEU A 43 5.84 -11.00 7.09
CA LEU A 43 5.12 -12.22 6.79
C LEU A 43 6.06 -13.37 6.39
N SER A 44 7.07 -13.08 5.55
CA SER A 44 8.09 -14.05 5.15
C SER A 44 8.88 -14.58 6.35
N ARG A 45 9.26 -13.69 7.28
CA ARG A 45 9.94 -14.09 8.53
C ARG A 45 9.08 -14.97 9.43
N GLN A 46 7.79 -14.66 9.56
CA GLN A 46 6.86 -15.40 10.43
C GLN A 46 6.51 -16.78 9.86
N THR A 47 6.36 -16.88 8.54
CA THR A 47 5.87 -18.11 7.87
C THR A 47 6.99 -18.98 7.31
N GLY A 48 8.20 -18.44 7.17
CA GLY A 48 9.29 -19.10 6.45
C GLY A 48 9.07 -19.16 4.93
N LEU A 49 8.02 -18.53 4.40
CA LEU A 49 7.71 -18.56 2.97
C LEU A 49 8.70 -17.68 2.19
N ASN A 50 9.23 -18.26 1.10
CA ASN A 50 10.03 -17.52 0.12
C ASN A 50 9.11 -16.93 -0.96
N LEU A 51 9.20 -15.62 -1.15
CA LEU A 51 8.39 -14.85 -2.10
C LEU A 51 8.91 -14.92 -3.55
N GLY A 52 9.96 -15.72 -3.82
CA GLY A 52 10.50 -15.94 -5.16
C GLY A 52 11.34 -14.78 -5.71
N GLY A 53 11.68 -13.80 -4.88
CA GLY A 53 12.47 -12.63 -5.28
C GLY A 53 12.71 -11.66 -4.12
N LYS A 54 13.37 -10.53 -4.41
CA LYS A 54 13.53 -9.44 -3.42
C LYS A 54 12.16 -8.88 -3.07
N VAL A 55 11.86 -8.78 -1.77
CA VAL A 55 10.55 -8.29 -1.26
C VAL A 55 10.14 -6.94 -1.84
N THR A 56 11.11 -6.06 -2.09
CA THR A 56 10.88 -4.75 -2.71
C THR A 56 10.41 -4.85 -4.15
N ASN A 57 10.94 -5.81 -4.93
CA ASN A 57 10.55 -6.00 -6.32
C ASN A 57 9.13 -6.58 -6.39
N VAL A 58 8.86 -7.61 -5.57
CA VAL A 58 7.54 -8.23 -5.47
C VAL A 58 6.48 -7.18 -5.08
N ALA A 59 6.73 -6.40 -4.04
CA ALA A 59 5.81 -5.35 -3.60
C ALA A 59 5.56 -4.28 -4.67
N LEU A 60 6.61 -3.85 -5.38
CA LEU A 60 6.49 -2.87 -6.45
C LEU A 60 5.69 -3.41 -7.64
N GLU A 61 5.95 -4.65 -8.06
CA GLU A 61 5.21 -5.30 -9.14
C GLU A 61 3.72 -5.46 -8.80
N GLU A 62 3.41 -5.89 -7.58
CA GLU A 62 2.02 -6.02 -7.13
C GLU A 62 1.32 -4.66 -7.01
N ALA A 63 2.04 -3.63 -6.55
CA ALA A 63 1.50 -2.27 -6.52
C ALA A 63 1.19 -1.76 -7.94
N LEU A 64 2.10 -1.97 -8.90
CA LEU A 64 1.90 -1.61 -10.31
C LEU A 64 0.74 -2.37 -10.97
N LYS A 65 0.48 -3.62 -10.56
CA LYS A 65 -0.66 -4.41 -11.05
C LYS A 65 -2.00 -4.00 -10.43
N GLY A 66 -2.03 -3.15 -9.41
CA GLY A 66 -3.26 -2.78 -8.70
C GLY A 66 -3.70 -3.79 -7.63
N ASN A 67 -2.79 -4.67 -7.20
CA ASN A 67 -3.08 -5.77 -6.27
C ASN A 67 -2.87 -5.39 -4.80
N VAL A 68 -2.35 -4.19 -4.51
CA VAL A 68 -2.12 -3.72 -3.15
C VAL A 68 -3.28 -2.84 -2.71
N LEU A 69 -3.80 -3.10 -1.52
CA LEU A 69 -4.82 -2.27 -0.89
C LEU A 69 -4.17 -1.24 0.03
N TYR A 70 -4.63 0.00 -0.02
CA TYR A 70 -4.13 1.07 0.83
C TYR A 70 -5.27 2.01 1.25
N ARG A 71 -5.03 2.81 2.28
CA ARG A 71 -5.89 3.92 2.67
C ARG A 71 -5.02 5.07 3.14
N TYR A 72 -5.50 6.30 2.98
CA TYR A 72 -4.86 7.45 3.60
C TYR A 72 -5.10 7.42 5.11
N ARG A 73 -4.11 7.87 5.88
CA ARG A 73 -4.33 8.15 7.30
C ARG A 73 -5.26 9.34 7.40
N THR A 74 -6.20 9.29 8.33
CA THR A 74 -6.99 10.47 8.71
C THR A 74 -6.17 11.38 9.62
N GLU A 75 -6.46 12.68 9.68
CA GLU A 75 -5.77 13.64 10.57
C GLU A 75 -5.72 13.16 12.04
N ALA A 76 -6.77 12.46 12.50
CA ALA A 76 -6.83 11.86 13.84
C ALA A 76 -5.79 10.74 14.07
N GLU A 77 -5.30 10.08 13.01
CA GLU A 77 -4.27 9.04 13.07
C GLU A 77 -2.85 9.65 13.02
N GLU A 78 -2.68 10.85 12.46
CA GLU A 78 -1.38 11.55 12.40
C GLU A 78 -0.95 12.12 13.76
N LEU A 79 -1.92 12.46 14.61
CA LEU A 79 -1.71 12.98 15.97
C LEU A 79 -1.26 11.92 16.98
N LYS A 80 -1.20 10.64 16.59
CA LYS A 80 -0.61 9.56 17.39
C LYS A 80 0.81 9.32 16.89
N PRO A 81 1.83 10.01 17.43
CA PRO A 81 3.20 9.64 17.12
C PRO A 81 3.39 8.18 17.51
N GLU A 82 3.90 7.37 16.57
CA GLU A 82 4.45 6.06 16.87
C GLU A 82 5.62 6.32 17.82
N MET A 83 5.40 6.20 19.13
CA MET A 83 6.49 6.19 20.11
C MET A 83 7.42 5.06 19.66
N PRO A 84 8.69 5.34 19.34
CA PRO A 84 9.64 4.25 19.12
C PRO A 84 9.68 3.50 20.46
N GLU A 85 9.18 2.26 20.45
CA GLU A 85 9.38 1.32 21.54
C GLU A 85 10.90 1.21 21.67
N SER A 86 11.41 1.90 22.68
CA SER A 86 12.83 2.04 22.94
C SER A 86 13.44 0.64 23.00
N ALA A 87 14.53 0.47 22.28
CA ALA A 87 15.40 -0.69 22.39
C ALA A 87 15.68 -0.98 23.87
N GLU A 88 15.04 -2.03 24.40
CA GLU A 88 15.48 -2.66 25.64
C GLU A 88 16.64 -3.60 25.29
N GLU A 89 17.85 -3.14 25.57
CA GLU A 89 19.00 -3.98 25.93
C GLU A 89 19.39 -3.66 27.37
#